data_AF-A0A1D1Z9J6-F1
#
_entry.id   AF-A0A1D1Z9J6-F1
#
_cell.length_a   1.000
_cell.length_b   1.000
_cell.length_c   1.000
_cell.angle_alpha   90.00
_cell.angle_beta   90.00
_cell.angle_gamma   90.00
#
_symmetry.space_group_name_H-M   'P 1'
#
loop_
_entity.id
_entity.type
_entity.pdbx_description
1 polymer ?
#
loop_
_entity_poly.entity_id
_entity_poly.type
_entity_poly.pdbx_seq_one_letter_code
_entity_poly.pdbx_strand_id
1 'polypeptide(L)'
;MRERLLANIRKLPQIVESWNGSEDIDEQPSLFARSVTKEVSYLHRILSQTLLEMDVQLIFRQVVQIFHLHISEAFSKLDISTPQAKNRLHRDVQHILGCIRKLPADHSSIDSVPNRGLLDEFLEQRFGSQPSP
;
A
#
# COMPACT_ATOMS: atom_id res chain seq x y z
N MET A 1 -3.51 5.57 13.28
CA MET A 1 -2.91 4.85 12.12
C MET A 1 -1.70 5.52 11.52
N ARG A 2 -1.75 6.83 11.27
CA ARG A 2 -0.61 7.59 10.72
C ARG A 2 0.74 7.27 11.38
N GLU A 3 0.84 7.39 12.70
CA GLU A 3 2.09 7.13 13.42
C GLU A 3 2.61 5.69 13.25
N ARG A 4 1.72 4.70 13.17
CA ARG A 4 2.09 3.30 12.91
C ARG A 4 2.62 3.11 11.49
N LEU A 5 1.98 3.76 10.50
CA LEU A 5 2.48 3.77 9.13
C LEU A 5 3.88 4.41 9.07
N LEU A 6 4.06 5.58 9.68
CA LEU A 6 5.35 6.28 9.71
C LEU A 6 6.44 5.44 10.40
N ALA A 7 6.10 4.73 11.48
CA ALA A 7 7.04 3.82 12.15
C ALA A 7 7.47 2.65 11.25
N ASN A 8 6.59 2.14 10.39
CA ASN A 8 6.94 1.15 9.37
C ASN A 8 7.79 1.75 8.25
N ILE A 9 7.45 2.96 7.77
CA ILE A 9 8.19 3.67 6.71
C ILE A 9 9.65 3.93 7.12
N ARG A 10 9.90 4.24 8.40
CA ARG A 10 11.28 4.43 8.92
C ARG A 10 12.17 3.20 8.77
N LYS A 11 11.59 1.99 8.65
CA LYS A 11 12.33 0.74 8.46
C LYS A 11 12.58 0.41 6.98
N LEU A 12 11.93 1.14 6.08
CA LEU A 12 11.95 0.86 4.65
C LEU A 12 13.36 0.97 4.01
N PRO A 13 14.22 1.94 4.36
CA PRO A 13 15.57 2.00 3.78
C PRO A 13 16.39 0.73 4.02
N GLN A 14 16.35 0.20 5.25
CA GLN A 14 17.04 -1.05 5.61
C GLN A 14 16.49 -2.25 4.83
N ILE A 15 15.18 -2.27 4.57
CA ILE A 15 14.56 -3.33 3.76
C ILE A 15 15.03 -3.22 2.31
N VAL A 16 15.13 -2.00 1.76
CA VAL A 16 15.54 -1.74 0.38
C VAL A 16 17.01 -2.06 0.16
N GLU A 17 17.89 -1.83 1.14
CA GLU A 17 19.29 -2.28 1.08
C GLU A 17 19.40 -3.79 0.80
N SER A 18 18.52 -4.60 1.39
CA SER A 18 18.50 -6.05 1.17
C SER A 18 18.05 -6.47 -0.25
N TRP A 19 17.37 -5.57 -0.98
CA TRP A 19 16.86 -5.86 -2.32
C TRP A 19 17.95 -5.79 -3.39
N ASN A 20 19.02 -5.02 -3.15
CA ASN A 20 20.11 -4.85 -4.11
C ASN A 20 21.18 -5.96 -4.03
N GLY A 21 21.16 -6.79 -2.98
CA GLY A 21 22.19 -7.80 -2.73
C GLY A 21 21.76 -9.26 -2.88
N SER A 22 20.48 -9.55 -3.13
CA SER A 22 19.96 -10.92 -3.21
C SER A 22 19.31 -11.21 -4.56
N GLU A 23 19.51 -12.42 -5.08
CA GLU A 23 18.70 -12.93 -6.20
C GLU A 23 17.21 -12.85 -5.82
N ASP A 24 16.35 -12.39 -6.73
CA ASP A 24 14.91 -12.22 -6.51
C ASP A 24 14.19 -13.58 -6.58
N ILE A 25 14.53 -14.48 -5.68
CA ILE A 25 13.93 -15.82 -5.55
C ILE A 25 12.71 -15.83 -4.64
N ASP A 26 12.52 -14.77 -3.84
CA ASP A 26 11.39 -14.63 -2.93
C ASP A 26 10.28 -13.83 -3.61
N GLU A 27 9.21 -14.54 -4.01
CA GLU A 27 8.01 -13.98 -4.63
C GLU A 27 7.07 -13.28 -3.63
N GLN A 28 7.41 -13.23 -2.34
CA GLN A 28 6.55 -12.60 -1.34
C GLN A 28 6.73 -11.07 -1.30
N PRO A 29 5.70 -10.32 -0.88
CA PRO A 29 5.84 -8.91 -0.50
C PRO A 29 6.76 -8.77 0.71
N SER A 30 7.42 -7.62 0.81
CA SER A 30 8.36 -7.32 1.89
C SER A 30 7.69 -7.32 3.27
N LEU A 31 8.52 -7.42 4.31
CA LEU A 31 8.05 -7.27 5.69
C LEU A 31 7.34 -5.93 5.93
N PHE A 32 7.74 -4.87 5.24
CA PHE A 32 7.05 -3.58 5.30
C PHE A 32 5.62 -3.71 4.76
N ALA A 33 5.46 -4.19 3.52
CA ALA A 33 4.15 -4.31 2.88
C ALA A 33 3.22 -5.24 3.66
N ARG A 34 3.75 -6.36 4.16
CA ARG A 34 2.99 -7.31 5.01
C ARG A 34 2.60 -6.70 6.36
N SER A 35 3.48 -5.92 6.98
CA SER A 35 3.21 -5.28 8.28
C SER A 35 2.08 -4.25 8.14
N VAL A 36 2.21 -3.30 7.20
CA VAL A 36 1.21 -2.23 7.05
C VAL A 36 -0.17 -2.77 6.63
N THR A 37 -0.21 -3.79 5.77
CA THR A 37 -1.47 -4.43 5.35
C THR A 37 -2.11 -5.24 6.48
N LYS A 38 -1.31 -5.91 7.32
CA LYS A 38 -1.82 -6.60 8.51
C LYS A 38 -2.42 -5.63 9.53
N GLU A 39 -1.75 -4.52 9.79
CA GLU A 39 -2.22 -3.53 10.77
C GLU A 39 -3.54 -2.89 10.35
N VAL A 40 -3.67 -2.50 9.08
CA VAL A 40 -4.91 -1.89 8.57
C VAL A 40 -6.06 -2.90 8.51
N SER A 41 -5.77 -4.16 8.13
CA SER A 41 -6.77 -5.23 8.15
C SER A 41 -7.26 -5.54 9.56
N TYR A 42 -6.34 -5.54 10.54
CA TYR A 42 -6.71 -5.72 11.94
C TYR A 42 -7.59 -4.57 12.44
N LEU A 43 -7.23 -3.32 12.12
CA LEU A 43 -8.06 -2.17 12.46
C LEU A 43 -9.47 -2.31 11.86
N HIS A 44 -9.57 -2.70 10.59
CA HIS A 44 -10.87 -2.86 9.92
C HIS A 44 -11.73 -3.90 10.64
N ARG A 45 -11.14 -5.06 10.93
CA ARG A 45 -11.83 -6.13 11.67
C ARG A 45 -12.40 -5.64 13.00
N ILE A 46 -11.62 -4.89 13.78
CA ILE A 46 -12.06 -4.42 15.11
C ILE A 46 -13.13 -3.34 14.99
N LEU A 47 -12.93 -2.35 14.12
CA LEU A 47 -13.87 -1.24 13.97
C LEU A 47 -15.21 -1.69 13.39
N SER A 48 -15.21 -2.60 12.40
CA SER A 48 -16.46 -3.12 11.81
C SER A 48 -17.28 -3.98 12.77
N GLN A 49 -16.69 -4.44 13.87
CA GLN A 49 -17.42 -5.14 14.95
C GLN A 49 -17.95 -4.19 16.02
N THR A 50 -17.51 -2.93 16.03
CA THR A 50 -17.74 -1.99 17.14
C THR A 50 -18.53 -0.75 16.73
N LEU A 51 -18.40 -0.33 15.47
CA LEU A 51 -18.96 0.92 14.94
C LEU A 51 -19.97 0.64 13.83
N LEU A 52 -20.80 1.64 13.53
CA LEU A 52 -21.70 1.60 12.38
C LEU A 52 -20.91 1.67 11.08
N GLU A 53 -21.45 1.06 10.03
CA GLU A 53 -20.79 0.98 8.72
C GLU A 53 -20.37 2.36 8.17
N MET A 54 -21.24 3.36 8.31
CA MET A 54 -20.95 4.73 7.88
C MET A 54 -19.76 5.36 8.63
N ASP A 55 -19.65 5.13 9.94
CA ASP A 55 -18.51 5.62 10.73
C ASP A 55 -17.22 4.91 10.33
N VAL A 56 -17.30 3.60 10.08
CA VAL A 56 -16.18 2.80 9.58
C VAL A 56 -15.73 3.34 8.22
N GLN A 57 -16.64 3.61 7.29
CA GLN A 57 -16.32 4.20 5.98
C GLN A 57 -15.64 5.56 6.11
N LEU A 58 -16.14 6.46 6.97
CA LEU A 58 -15.54 7.78 7.20
C LEU A 58 -14.13 7.68 7.79
N ILE A 59 -13.90 6.74 8.72
CA ILE A 59 -12.57 6.48 9.28
C ILE A 59 -11.64 5.93 8.21
N PHE A 60 -12.08 4.94 7.43
CA PHE A 60 -11.25 4.29 6.43
C PHE A 60 -10.95 5.19 5.24
N ARG A 61 -11.83 6.13 4.89
CA ARG A 61 -11.53 7.19 3.92
C ARG A 61 -10.26 7.96 4.31
N GLN A 62 -10.15 8.37 5.58
CA GLN A 62 -8.94 9.07 6.07
C GLN A 62 -7.72 8.15 6.09
N VAL A 63 -7.89 6.88 6.50
CA VAL A 63 -6.77 5.91 6.52
C VAL A 63 -6.23 5.68 5.10
N VAL A 64 -7.10 5.51 4.11
CA VAL A 64 -6.75 5.35 2.69
C VAL A 64 -5.96 6.56 2.19
N GLN A 65 -6.44 7.79 2.44
CA GLN A 65 -5.73 9.01 2.06
C GLN A 65 -4.32 9.09 2.66
N ILE A 66 -4.19 8.78 3.95
CA ILE A 66 -2.91 8.75 4.67
C ILE A 66 -1.96 7.70 4.07
N PHE A 67 -2.48 6.52 3.72
CA PHE A 67 -1.70 5.46 3.11
C PHE A 67 -1.20 5.86 1.72
N HIS A 68 -2.07 6.35 0.85
CA HIS A 68 -1.65 6.80 -0.48
C HIS A 68 -0.57 7.87 -0.42
N LEU A 69 -0.78 8.91 0.39
CA LEU A 69 0.16 10.02 0.50
C LEU A 69 1.53 9.57 1.02
N HIS A 70 1.57 8.96 2.20
CA HIS A 70 2.86 8.69 2.84
C HIS A 70 3.62 7.52 2.20
N ILE A 71 2.93 6.53 1.63
CA ILE A 71 3.60 5.42 0.96
C ILE A 71 4.18 5.86 -0.38
N SER A 72 3.43 6.64 -1.19
CA SER A 72 3.96 7.15 -2.46
C SER A 72 5.13 8.13 -2.25
N GLU A 73 5.05 8.99 -1.23
CA GLU A 73 6.16 9.87 -0.83
C GLU A 73 7.39 9.09 -0.36
N ALA A 74 7.20 7.99 0.37
CA ALA A 74 8.31 7.16 0.83
C ALA A 74 8.95 6.40 -0.34
N PHE A 75 8.13 5.79 -1.21
CA PHE A 75 8.59 5.01 -2.35
C PHE A 75 9.27 5.86 -3.42
N SER A 76 8.82 7.09 -3.65
CA SER A 76 9.46 8.01 -4.60
C SER A 76 10.87 8.44 -4.20
N LYS A 77 11.21 8.35 -2.91
CA LYS A 77 12.54 8.70 -2.37
C LYS A 77 13.51 7.52 -2.34
N LEU A 78 13.05 6.31 -2.67
CA LEU A 78 13.92 5.13 -2.67
C LEU A 78 14.86 5.15 -3.88
N ASP A 79 16.15 4.88 -3.61
CA ASP A 79 17.13 4.65 -4.66
C ASP A 79 17.03 3.19 -5.15
N ILE A 80 16.27 3.01 -6.23
CA ILE A 80 15.99 1.70 -6.83
C ILE A 80 16.60 1.68 -8.23
N SER A 81 17.81 1.12 -8.33
CA SER A 81 18.59 1.09 -9.56
C SER A 81 18.55 -0.28 -10.27
N THR A 82 18.36 -1.37 -9.53
CA THR A 82 18.40 -2.74 -10.06
C THR A 82 17.02 -3.25 -10.53
N PRO A 83 16.92 -4.09 -11.58
CA PRO A 83 15.67 -4.72 -11.98
C PRO A 83 15.00 -5.52 -10.86
N GLN A 84 15.79 -6.21 -10.04
CA GLN A 84 15.33 -7.00 -8.90
C GLN A 84 14.63 -6.10 -7.86
N ALA A 85 15.27 -4.99 -7.47
CA ALA A 85 14.67 -4.05 -6.55
C ALA A 85 13.41 -3.37 -7.12
N LYS A 86 13.36 -3.14 -8.45
CA LYS A 86 12.14 -2.67 -9.14
C LYS A 86 11.00 -3.68 -9.04
N ASN A 87 11.27 -4.96 -9.28
CA ASN A 87 10.27 -6.02 -9.18
C ASN A 87 9.72 -6.15 -7.76
N ARG A 88 10.59 -6.10 -6.74
CA ARG A 88 10.19 -6.12 -5.33
C ARG A 88 9.34 -4.92 -4.95
N LEU A 89 9.72 -3.71 -5.39
CA LEU A 89 8.93 -2.51 -5.19
C LEU A 89 7.55 -2.61 -5.86
N HIS A 90 7.50 -3.06 -7.12
CA HIS A 90 6.25 -3.26 -7.84
C HIS A 90 5.30 -4.21 -7.09
N ARG A 91 5.84 -5.33 -6.60
CA ARG A 91 5.10 -6.31 -5.81
C ARG A 91 4.56 -5.73 -4.51
N ASP A 92 5.37 -4.96 -3.79
CA ASP A 92 4.95 -4.28 -2.57
C ASP A 92 3.80 -3.30 -2.84
N VAL A 93 3.91 -2.49 -3.90
CA VAL A 93 2.87 -1.55 -4.32
C VAL A 93 1.57 -2.29 -4.64
N GLN A 94 1.65 -3.36 -5.43
CA GLN A 94 0.47 -4.16 -5.79
C GLN A 94 -0.18 -4.81 -4.57
N HIS A 95 0.61 -5.35 -3.64
CA HIS A 95 0.10 -5.95 -2.41
C HIS A 95 -0.63 -4.93 -1.53
N ILE A 96 -0.04 -3.74 -1.37
CA ILE A 96 -0.64 -2.65 -0.59
C ILE A 96 -1.92 -2.14 -1.24
N LEU A 97 -1.91 -1.89 -2.55
CA LEU A 97 -3.11 -1.46 -3.29
C LEU A 97 -4.21 -2.53 -3.25
N GLY A 98 -3.85 -3.80 -3.39
CA GLY A 98 -4.79 -4.92 -3.24
C GLY A 98 -5.47 -4.95 -1.87
N CYS A 99 -4.78 -4.53 -0.81
CA CYS A 99 -5.37 -4.35 0.51
C CYS A 99 -6.26 -3.10 0.57
N ILE A 100 -5.81 -1.96 0.05
CA ILE A 100 -6.55 -0.69 0.04
C ILE A 100 -7.89 -0.83 -0.67
N ARG A 101 -7.91 -1.52 -1.81
CA ARG A 101 -9.13 -1.79 -2.60
C ARG A 101 -10.21 -2.57 -1.85
N LYS A 102 -9.82 -3.33 -0.81
CA LYS A 102 -10.75 -4.11 0.03
C LYS A 102 -11.22 -3.34 1.26
N LEU A 103 -10.70 -2.14 1.49
CA LEU A 103 -11.14 -1.31 2.61
C LEU A 103 -12.50 -0.68 2.28
N PRO A 104 -13.32 -0.37 3.30
CA PRO A 104 -14.60 0.29 3.12
C PRO A 104 -14.46 1.57 2.28
N ALA A 105 -15.32 1.72 1.28
CA ALA A 105 -15.36 2.83 0.34
C ALA A 105 -16.81 3.26 0.12
N ASP A 106 -17.04 4.51 -0.27
CA ASP A 106 -18.37 4.96 -0.66
C ASP A 106 -18.79 4.23 -1.94
N HIS A 107 -19.91 3.52 -1.87
CA HIS A 107 -20.47 2.75 -2.99
C HIS A 107 -21.09 3.61 -4.11
N SER A 108 -20.81 4.92 -4.15
CA SER A 108 -21.49 5.87 -5.03
C SER A 108 -21.07 5.77 -6.51
N SER A 109 -20.06 4.98 -6.85
CA SER A 109 -19.66 4.76 -8.24
C SER A 109 -19.31 3.28 -8.46
N ILE A 110 -20.21 2.56 -9.11
CA ILE A 110 -20.07 1.15 -9.48
C ILE A 110 -18.94 0.94 -10.51
N ASP A 111 -18.55 1.99 -11.23
CA ASP A 111 -17.61 1.92 -12.36
C ASP A 111 -16.21 2.47 -12.04
N SER A 112 -15.96 2.95 -10.83
CA SER A 112 -14.64 3.48 -10.44
C SER A 112 -13.85 2.50 -9.57
N VAL A 113 -12.53 2.45 -9.77
CA VAL A 113 -11.64 1.67 -8.90
C VAL A 113 -11.79 2.19 -7.46
N PRO A 114 -12.22 1.35 -6.50
CA PRO A 114 -12.45 1.79 -5.14
C PRO A 114 -11.14 2.21 -4.49
N ASN A 115 -11.20 3.28 -3.69
CA ASN A 115 -10.04 3.80 -2.96
C ASN A 115 -8.84 4.10 -3.86
N ARG A 116 -9.06 4.65 -5.06
CA ARG A 116 -7.98 5.12 -5.94
C ARG A 116 -7.28 6.36 -5.34
N GLY A 117 -5.97 6.46 -5.50
CA GLY A 117 -5.21 7.64 -5.05
C GLY A 117 -3.76 7.69 -5.54
N LEU A 118 -2.93 8.51 -4.88
CA LEU A 118 -1.54 8.81 -5.29
C LEU A 118 -0.63 7.58 -5.44
N LEU A 119 -0.93 6.48 -4.75
CA LEU A 119 -0.17 5.23 -4.89
C LEU A 119 -0.49 4.50 -6.21
N ASP A 120 -1.70 4.64 -6.74
CA ASP A 120 -2.04 4.14 -8.08
C ASP A 120 -1.32 4.99 -9.14
N GLU A 121 -1.31 6.31 -8.99
CA GLU A 121 -0.54 7.21 -9.87
C GLU A 121 0.95 6.89 -9.84
N PHE A 122 1.50 6.62 -8.65
CA PHE A 122 2.89 6.17 -8.51
C PHE A 122 3.16 4.88 -9.28
N LEU A 123 2.26 3.89 -9.17
CA LEU A 123 2.36 2.62 -9.90
C LEU A 123 2.36 2.87 -11.42
N GLU A 124 1.39 3.64 -11.91
CA GLU A 124 1.25 3.97 -13.33
C GLU A 124 2.48 4.72 -13.86
N GLN A 125 2.97 5.73 -13.15
CA GLN A 125 4.13 6.53 -13.56
C GLN A 125 5.43 5.73 -13.55
N ARG A 126 5.61 4.83 -12.57
CA ARG A 126 6.88 4.13 -12.35
C ARG A 126 7.00 2.81 -13.12
N PHE A 127 5.87 2.14 -13.37
CA PHE A 127 5.84 0.80 -13.98
C PHE A 127 4.96 0.71 -15.24
N GLY A 128 4.29 1.79 -15.61
CA GLY A 128 3.35 1.84 -16.73
C GLY A 128 1.95 1.35 -16.36
N SER A 129 0.99 1.62 -17.23
CA SER A 129 -0.34 1.03 -17.15
C SER A 129 -0.24 -0.44 -17.57
N GLN A 130 -0.29 -1.37 -16.62
CA GLN A 130 -0.52 -2.78 -16.97
C GLN A 130 -1.88 -2.87 -17.70
N PRO A 131 -1.97 -3.58 -18.83
CA PRO A 131 -3.26 -3.84 -19.44
C PRO A 131 -4.08 -4.65 -18.44
N SER A 132 -5.28 -4.17 -18.12
CA SER A 132 -6.29 -4.95 -17.42
C SER A 132 -6.48 -6.29 -18.14
N PRO A 133 -6.41 -7.44 -17.44
CA PRO A 133 -6.72 -8.74 -18.04
C PRO A 133 -8.16 -8.80 -18.56
#